data_AF-A0A950RP94-F1
#
_entry.id   AF-A0A950RP94-F1
#
_cell.length_a   1.000
_cell.length_b   1.000
_cell.length_c   1.000
_cell.angle_alpha   90.00
_cell.angle_beta   90.00
_cell.angle_gamma   90.00
#
_symmetry.space_group_name_H-M   'P 1'
#
loop_
_entity.id
_entity.type
_entity.pdbx_description
1 polymer ?
#
loop_
_entity_poly.entity_id
_entity_poly.type
_entity_poly.pdbx_seq_one_letter_code
_entity_poly.pdbx_strand_id
1 'polypeptide(L)'
;MFREVKEVRGKPAKAPGTPHRHGSSFLPQARPAADLPEPPLKICVLAACPFPANHGTPGSIREMAEAVAQRGHEVHIVTYPFGQDIPLRGPVLHRIPSWTGETQVIVGPTRRRPLYDLQMIFTTLGVIRR
;
A
#
# COMPACT_ATOMS: atom_id res chain seq x y z
N MET A 1 -47.19 -57.62 1.86
CA MET A 1 -45.79 -58.08 1.80
C MET A 1 -44.92 -56.82 1.91
N PHE A 2 -44.83 -56.13 3.06
CA PHE A 2 -44.14 -56.41 4.33
C PHE A 2 -42.62 -56.58 4.24
N ARG A 3 -41.92 -55.59 4.87
CA ARG A 3 -40.53 -55.52 5.39
C ARG A 3 -39.39 -55.63 4.35
N GLU A 4 -38.24 -54.94 4.50
CA GLU A 4 -37.54 -54.58 5.73
C GLU A 4 -36.63 -53.34 5.55
N VAL A 5 -36.58 -52.52 6.61
CA VAL A 5 -35.64 -51.42 6.84
C VAL A 5 -34.28 -52.02 7.23
N LYS A 6 -33.19 -51.53 6.65
CA LYS A 6 -31.86 -51.72 7.24
C LYS A 6 -31.14 -50.39 7.41
N GLU A 7 -31.30 -49.87 8.61
CA GLU A 7 -30.50 -48.85 9.25
C GLU A 7 -29.02 -49.28 9.29
N VAL A 8 -28.13 -48.46 8.75
CA VAL A 8 -26.68 -48.59 8.96
C VAL A 8 -26.24 -47.50 9.91
N ARG A 9 -26.12 -47.91 11.17
CA ARG A 9 -25.55 -47.17 12.28
C ARG A 9 -24.08 -47.57 12.44
N GLY A 10 -23.18 -46.59 12.48
CA GLY A 10 -21.77 -46.73 12.88
C GLY A 10 -20.87 -45.78 12.10
N LYS A 11 -19.93 -45.03 12.66
CA LYS A 11 -19.31 -44.92 14.00
C LYS A 11 -18.80 -43.46 14.11
N PRO A 12 -18.47 -42.96 15.33
CA PRO A 12 -18.49 -41.54 15.67
C PRO A 12 -17.38 -40.72 15.02
N ALA A 13 -17.68 -39.43 14.86
CA ALA A 13 -16.79 -38.38 14.44
C ALA A 13 -15.46 -38.41 15.22
N LYS A 14 -14.35 -38.40 14.48
CA LYS A 14 -13.01 -38.16 15.01
C LYS A 14 -13.00 -36.77 15.64
N ALA A 15 -12.72 -36.72 16.94
CA ALA A 15 -12.69 -35.47 17.70
C ALA A 15 -11.81 -34.43 17.01
N PRO A 16 -12.25 -33.16 16.93
CA PRO A 16 -11.44 -32.09 16.38
C PRO A 16 -10.14 -31.99 17.19
N GLY A 17 -9.03 -32.02 16.45
CA GLY A 17 -7.69 -31.88 16.98
C GLY A 17 -7.59 -30.65 17.87
N THR A 18 -6.79 -30.80 18.91
CA THR A 18 -6.41 -29.78 19.87
C THR A 18 -6.20 -28.44 19.16
N PRO A 19 -6.93 -27.36 19.55
CA PRO A 19 -6.65 -26.05 19.01
C PRO A 19 -5.23 -25.66 19.42
N HIS A 20 -4.34 -25.57 18.44
CA HIS A 20 -3.06 -24.91 18.60
C HIS A 20 -3.36 -23.47 19.06
N ARG A 21 -3.12 -23.20 20.35
CA ARG A 21 -3.07 -21.85 20.92
C ARG A 21 -1.96 -21.07 20.21
N HIS A 22 -2.29 -20.41 19.10
CA HIS A 22 -1.54 -19.25 18.67
C HIS A 22 -2.13 -18.05 19.40
N GLY A 23 -1.52 -17.72 20.54
CA GLY A 23 -1.77 -16.48 21.24
C GLY A 23 -1.37 -15.31 20.35
N SER A 24 -2.29 -14.86 19.51
CA SER A 24 -2.31 -13.46 19.12
C SER A 24 -3.04 -12.72 20.24
N SER A 25 -2.31 -11.91 20.97
CA SER A 25 -2.87 -10.88 21.81
C SER A 25 -3.79 -10.04 20.93
N PHE A 26 -5.09 -10.30 20.99
CA PHE A 26 -6.11 -9.32 20.64
C PHE A 26 -5.98 -8.18 21.66
N LEU A 27 -4.98 -7.32 21.45
CA LEU A 27 -5.06 -5.97 21.96
C LEU A 27 -6.38 -5.42 21.41
N PRO A 28 -7.27 -4.88 22.25
CA PRO A 28 -8.40 -4.11 21.75
C PRO A 28 -7.83 -3.09 20.79
N GLN A 29 -8.15 -3.20 19.49
CA GLN A 29 -7.92 -2.11 18.56
C GLN A 29 -8.59 -0.91 19.20
N ALA A 30 -7.78 0.03 19.70
CA ALA A 30 -8.29 1.28 20.22
C ALA A 30 -9.24 1.82 19.14
N ARG A 31 -10.48 2.13 19.53
CA ARG A 31 -11.41 2.80 18.62
C ARG A 31 -10.61 3.93 17.96
N PRO A 32 -10.54 4.00 16.62
CA PRO A 32 -9.86 5.13 15.99
C PRO A 32 -10.48 6.39 16.58
N ALA A 33 -9.66 7.39 16.87
CA ALA A 33 -10.04 8.69 17.40
C ALA A 33 -10.88 9.47 16.38
N ALA A 34 -11.96 8.87 15.89
CA ALA A 34 -12.70 9.27 14.69
C ALA A 34 -13.45 10.59 14.87
N ASP A 35 -13.54 11.09 16.10
CA ASP A 35 -14.36 12.26 16.45
C ASP A 35 -13.53 13.47 16.93
N LEU A 36 -12.20 13.35 17.02
CA LEU A 36 -11.34 14.50 17.30
C LEU A 36 -10.66 14.95 16.01
N PRO A 37 -10.67 16.26 15.68
CA PRO A 37 -9.94 16.76 14.53
C PRO A 37 -8.47 16.38 14.67
N GLU A 38 -7.98 15.54 13.74
CA GLU A 38 -6.59 15.14 13.71
C GLU A 38 -5.72 16.38 13.46
N PRO A 39 -4.62 16.57 14.21
CA PRO A 39 -3.72 17.68 13.93
C PRO A 39 -3.17 17.54 12.50
N PRO A 40 -2.99 18.66 11.77
CA PRO A 40 -2.43 18.62 10.43
C PRO A 40 -1.03 18.01 10.48
N LEU A 41 -0.77 17.04 9.60
CA LEU A 41 0.50 16.32 9.50
C LEU A 41 1.14 16.63 8.15
N LYS A 42 2.47 16.59 8.12
CA LYS A 42 3.26 16.60 6.89
C LYS A 42 3.69 15.18 6.57
N ILE A 43 3.26 14.66 5.42
CA ILE A 43 3.46 13.27 5.03
C ILE A 43 4.23 13.23 3.71
N CYS A 44 5.37 12.56 3.70
CA CYS A 44 6.14 12.30 2.50
C CYS A 44 5.97 10.84 2.08
N VAL A 45 5.30 10.61 0.95
CA VAL A 45 5.07 9.30 0.35
C VAL A 45 6.16 9.02 -0.69
N LEU A 46 6.85 7.89 -0.54
CA LEU A 46 7.85 7.40 -1.49
C LEU A 46 7.20 6.40 -2.44
N ALA A 47 6.99 6.82 -3.68
CA ALA A 47 6.48 5.97 -4.75
C ALA A 47 7.63 5.54 -5.67
N ALA A 48 8.36 4.49 -5.27
CA ALA A 48 9.47 3.88 -6.02
C ALA A 48 9.00 3.07 -7.24
N CYS A 49 8.08 3.64 -8.02
CA CYS A 49 7.44 3.03 -9.17
C CYS A 49 7.10 4.13 -10.19
N PRO A 50 6.75 3.77 -11.44
CA PRO A 50 6.14 4.73 -12.36
C PRO A 50 4.88 5.31 -11.74
N PHE A 51 4.86 6.62 -11.51
CA PHE A 51 3.73 7.30 -10.87
C PHE A 51 3.55 8.69 -11.48
N PRO A 52 2.31 9.14 -11.70
CA PRO A 52 1.04 8.49 -11.39
C PRO A 52 0.67 7.36 -12.37
N ALA A 53 -0.11 6.37 -11.93
CA ALA A 53 -0.74 5.39 -12.83
C ALA A 53 -2.08 4.87 -12.26
N ASN A 54 -3.00 4.48 -13.14
CA ASN A 54 -4.37 4.05 -12.78
C ASN A 54 -4.52 2.56 -12.39
N HIS A 55 -3.43 1.82 -12.25
CA HIS A 55 -3.49 0.38 -12.01
C HIS A 55 -2.51 -0.07 -10.93
N GLY A 56 -2.83 -1.17 -10.25
CA GLY A 56 -1.96 -1.81 -9.27
C GLY A 56 -1.54 -0.86 -8.13
N THR A 57 -0.31 -1.02 -7.65
CA THR A 57 0.25 -0.25 -6.55
C THR A 57 0.22 1.27 -6.75
N PRO A 58 0.58 1.83 -7.94
CA PRO A 58 0.44 3.26 -8.18
C PRO A 58 -0.99 3.80 -7.96
N GLY A 59 -2.02 3.05 -8.35
CA GLY A 59 -3.41 3.45 -8.16
C GLY A 59 -3.76 3.55 -6.67
N SER A 60 -3.41 2.52 -5.89
CA SER A 60 -3.62 2.52 -4.43
C SER A 60 -2.88 3.66 -3.73
N ILE A 61 -1.63 3.96 -4.15
CA ILE A 61 -0.85 5.09 -3.60
C ILE A 61 -1.58 6.41 -3.87
N ARG A 62 -2.13 6.60 -5.08
CA ARG A 62 -2.87 7.82 -5.41
C ARG A 62 -4.10 7.98 -4.54
N GLU A 63 -4.98 6.97 -4.51
CA GLU A 63 -6.23 7.02 -3.73
C GLU A 63 -5.96 7.30 -2.25
N MET A 64 -4.94 6.62 -1.70
CA MET A 64 -4.50 6.86 -0.32
C MET A 64 -4.00 8.30 -0.12
N ALA A 65 -3.10 8.78 -0.97
CA ALA A 65 -2.51 10.10 -0.83
C ALA A 65 -3.57 11.21 -0.97
N GLU A 66 -4.51 11.07 -1.91
CA GLU A 66 -5.61 12.01 -2.08
C GLU A 66 -6.57 11.98 -0.87
N ALA A 67 -6.92 10.79 -0.37
CA ALA A 67 -7.76 10.68 0.83
C ALA A 67 -7.11 11.32 2.06
N VAL A 68 -5.79 11.15 2.22
CA VAL A 68 -5.02 11.79 3.31
C VAL A 68 -4.97 13.31 3.11
N ALA A 69 -4.74 13.80 1.89
CA ALA A 69 -4.76 15.23 1.62
C ALA A 69 -6.16 15.86 1.88
N GLN A 70 -7.23 15.16 1.52
CA GLN A 70 -8.62 15.59 1.75
C GLN A 70 -8.97 15.68 3.25
N ARG A 71 -8.28 14.93 4.11
CA ARG A 71 -8.41 15.05 5.58
C ARG A 71 -7.70 16.28 6.15
N GLY A 72 -7.03 17.09 5.32
CA GLY A 72 -6.35 18.31 5.73
C GLY A 72 -4.85 18.14 6.04
N HIS A 73 -4.26 16.99 5.69
CA HIS A 73 -2.81 16.78 5.82
C HIS A 73 -2.07 17.29 4.59
N GLU A 74 -0.85 17.79 4.78
CA GLU A 74 0.04 18.19 3.69
C GLU A 74 0.78 16.94 3.17
N VAL A 75 0.48 16.54 1.93
CA VAL A 75 1.02 15.32 1.33
C VAL A 75 1.97 15.65 0.19
N HIS A 76 3.19 15.14 0.29
CA HIS A 76 4.20 15.19 -0.76
C HIS A 76 4.43 13.78 -1.28
N ILE A 77 4.45 13.59 -2.59
CA ILE A 77 4.77 12.31 -3.22
C ILE A 77 6.09 12.49 -3.95
N VAL A 78 7.10 11.70 -3.60
CA VAL A 78 8.37 11.64 -4.35
C VAL A 78 8.39 10.36 -5.17
N THR A 79 8.68 10.49 -6.46
CA THR A 79 8.63 9.36 -7.39
C THR A 79 9.68 9.43 -8.50
N TYR A 80 9.76 8.36 -9.27
CA TYR A 80 10.58 8.21 -10.47
C TYR A 80 10.23 9.25 -11.56
N PRO A 81 11.12 9.45 -12.56
CA PRO A 81 10.92 10.51 -13.54
C PRO A 81 9.72 10.26 -14.47
N PHE A 82 9.26 9.01 -14.54
CA PHE A 82 8.28 8.53 -15.49
C PHE A 82 6.96 8.17 -14.82
N GLY A 83 5.86 8.42 -15.52
CA GLY A 83 4.50 8.19 -15.07
C GLY A 83 3.51 8.57 -16.16
N GLN A 84 2.22 8.36 -15.90
CA GLN A 84 1.14 8.80 -16.77
C GLN A 84 0.80 10.26 -16.47
N ASP A 85 0.23 10.97 -17.45
CA ASP A 85 -0.29 12.32 -17.23
C ASP A 85 -1.69 12.25 -16.63
N ILE A 86 -1.73 11.97 -15.33
CA ILE A 86 -2.97 11.88 -14.55
C ILE A 86 -2.93 12.98 -13.49
N PRO A 87 -4.00 13.80 -13.38
CA PRO A 87 -4.06 14.83 -12.37
C PRO A 87 -4.16 14.23 -10.96
N LEU A 88 -3.41 14.79 -10.01
CA LEU A 88 -3.57 14.51 -8.58
C LEU A 88 -4.35 15.62 -7.89
N ARG A 89 -5.20 15.25 -6.93
CA ARG A 89 -6.03 16.18 -6.17
C ARG A 89 -5.54 16.33 -4.74
N GLY A 90 -4.77 17.38 -4.48
CA GLY A 90 -4.27 17.72 -3.14
C GLY A 90 -2.76 17.46 -2.96
N PRO A 91 -2.27 16.23 -3.15
CA PRO A 91 -0.84 15.94 -2.99
C PRO A 91 0.06 16.70 -3.97
N VAL A 92 1.23 17.13 -3.48
CA VAL A 92 2.28 17.74 -4.31
C VAL A 92 3.20 16.65 -4.84
N LEU A 93 3.30 16.55 -6.17
CA LEU A 93 4.13 15.54 -6.84
C LEU A 93 5.54 16.07 -7.12
N HIS A 94 6.55 15.35 -6.64
CA HIS A 94 7.98 15.60 -6.85
C HIS A 94 8.57 14.45 -7.69
N ARG A 95 8.82 14.71 -8.98
CA ARG A 95 9.49 13.75 -9.86
C ARG A 95 10.99 13.98 -9.83
N ILE A 96 11.78 12.92 -9.66
CA ILE A 96 13.23 13.00 -9.81
C ILE A 96 13.60 13.30 -11.27
N PRO A 97 14.74 13.98 -11.52
CA PRO A 97 15.15 14.33 -12.89
C PRO A 97 15.49 13.09 -13.74
N SER A 98 15.03 13.09 -15.00
CA SER A 98 15.27 12.02 -15.97
C SER A 98 16.64 12.13 -16.65
N TRP A 99 17.73 11.92 -15.90
CA TRP A 99 19.07 12.14 -16.46
C TRP A 99 19.44 11.19 -17.63
N THR A 100 18.75 10.05 -17.72
CA THR A 100 19.04 9.00 -18.71
C THR A 100 18.04 8.91 -19.86
N GLY A 101 17.04 9.80 -19.95
CA GLY A 101 16.08 9.84 -21.06
C GLY A 101 15.22 8.57 -21.25
N GLU A 102 15.29 7.63 -20.31
CA GLU A 102 14.68 6.30 -20.43
C GLU A 102 13.18 6.40 -20.13
N THR A 103 12.37 6.24 -21.18
CA THR A 103 10.89 6.41 -21.10
C THR A 103 10.16 5.12 -20.70
N GLN A 104 10.89 4.00 -20.57
CA GLN A 104 10.31 2.66 -20.45
C GLN A 104 10.87 1.93 -19.23
N VAL A 105 9.99 1.23 -18.51
CA VAL A 105 10.37 0.36 -17.39
C VAL A 105 11.06 -0.88 -17.94
N ILE A 106 12.38 -0.88 -17.97
CA ILE A 106 13.14 -2.08 -18.32
C ILE A 106 13.02 -3.07 -17.16
N VAL A 107 12.32 -4.17 -17.40
CA VAL A 107 12.25 -5.32 -16.50
C VAL A 107 13.57 -6.11 -16.60
N GLY A 108 14.40 -6.02 -15.55
CA GLY A 108 15.71 -6.67 -15.49
C GLY A 108 16.67 -6.01 -14.49
N PRO A 109 17.82 -6.64 -14.20
CA PRO A 109 18.88 -6.06 -13.38
C PRO A 109 19.55 -4.89 -14.12
N THR A 110 18.99 -3.70 -13.98
CA THR A 110 19.57 -2.48 -14.52
C THR A 110 20.42 -1.81 -13.45
N ARG A 111 21.71 -1.55 -13.74
CA ARG A 111 22.60 -0.79 -12.83
C ARG A 111 22.12 0.65 -12.55
N ARG A 112 21.11 1.11 -13.29
CA ARG A 112 20.48 2.44 -13.16
C ARG A 112 19.42 2.51 -12.06
N ARG A 113 18.84 1.37 -11.62
CA ARG A 113 17.83 1.36 -10.55
C ARG A 113 18.36 1.95 -9.24
N PRO A 114 19.55 1.54 -8.74
CA PRO A 114 20.14 2.17 -7.55
C PRO A 114 20.43 3.67 -7.72
N LEU A 115 20.70 4.13 -8.96
CA LEU A 115 20.93 5.55 -9.22
C LEU A 115 19.64 6.36 -9.04
N TYR A 116 18.51 5.84 -9.54
CA TYR A 116 17.20 6.47 -9.31
C TYR A 116 16.81 6.44 -7.84
N ASP A 117 17.10 5.35 -7.12
CA ASP A 117 16.87 5.26 -5.68
C ASP A 117 17.67 6.34 -4.92
N LEU A 118 18.96 6.52 -5.26
CA LEU A 118 19.79 7.58 -4.67
C LEU A 118 19.24 8.98 -4.98
N GLN A 119 18.86 9.25 -6.23
CA GLN A 119 18.22 10.52 -6.60
C GLN A 119 16.92 10.76 -5.83
N MET A 120 16.13 9.71 -5.61
CA MET A 120 14.90 9.76 -4.85
C MET A 120 15.18 10.05 -3.38
N ILE A 121 16.24 9.47 -2.80
CA ILE A 121 16.69 9.80 -1.44
C ILE A 121 17.04 11.28 -1.32
N PHE A 122 17.87 11.82 -2.22
CA PHE A 122 18.24 13.25 -2.16
C PHE A 122 17.04 14.18 -2.34
N THR A 123 16.15 13.87 -3.27
CA THR A 123 14.92 14.64 -3.49
C THR A 123 14.02 14.60 -2.26
N THR A 124 13.89 13.42 -1.65
CA THR A 124 13.11 13.20 -0.42
C THR A 124 13.69 13.97 0.75
N LEU A 125 15.02 13.97 0.93
CA LEU A 125 15.68 14.78 1.94
C LEU A 125 15.41 16.29 1.72
N GLY A 126 15.38 16.75 0.48
CA GLY A 126 15.01 18.13 0.15
C GLY A 126 13.55 18.46 0.54
N VAL A 127 12.63 17.53 0.27
CA VAL A 127 11.21 17.69 0.61
C VAL A 127 10.98 17.66 2.12
N ILE A 128 11.58 16.71 2.85
CA ILE A 128 11.41 16.56 4.30
C ILE A 128 12.02 17.72 5.08
N ARG A 129 13.07 18.36 4.55
CA ARG A 129 13.74 19.49 5.21
C ARG A 129 13.00 20.82 5.07
N ARG A 130 11.84 20.86 4.41
CA ARG A 130 11.04 22.06 4.14
C ARG A 130 9.89 22.24 5.14
#